data_AF-A0A6F9ZGN5-F1
#
_entry.id   AF-A0A6F9ZGN5-F1
#
_cell.length_a   1.000
_cell.length_b   1.000
_cell.length_c   1.000
_cell.angle_alpha   90.00
_cell.angle_beta   90.00
_cell.angle_gamma   90.00
#
_symmetry.space_group_name_H-M   'P 1'
#
loop_
_entity.id
_entity.type
_entity.pdbx_description
1 polymer ?
#
loop_
_entity_poly.entity_id
_entity_poly.type
_entity_poly.pdbx_seq_one_letter_code
_entity_poly.pdbx_strand_id
1 'polypeptide(L)'
;MGLVPAKCTQCGANIEVDETREAGICQYCGTAFITEKAICNYNVTVVNNNDFNGAVVNVNNSVDIDALINSARKELVLRNFENANIYLDEIRKNCEDGTQRISQLFSEIGVLQWAEEAWRDSELSLKTKNADG
;
A
#
# COMPACT_ATOMS: atom_id res chain seq x y z
N MET A 1 42.59 -7.34 -10.36
CA MET A 1 41.42 -8.06 -10.89
C MET A 1 41.33 -9.34 -10.11
N GLY A 2 40.34 -9.43 -9.22
CA GLY A 2 40.18 -10.53 -8.28
C GLY A 2 38.89 -11.28 -8.57
N LEU A 3 38.95 -12.61 -8.54
CA LEU A 3 37.74 -13.42 -8.49
C LEU A 3 37.08 -13.14 -7.14
N VAL A 4 35.82 -12.73 -7.16
CA VAL A 4 35.07 -12.45 -5.94
C VAL A 4 34.29 -13.72 -5.58
N PRO A 5 34.43 -14.24 -4.35
CA PRO A 5 33.60 -15.34 -3.89
C PRO A 5 32.16 -14.85 -3.77
N ALA A 6 31.25 -15.46 -4.52
CA ALA A 6 29.82 -15.19 -4.46
C ALA A 6 29.04 -16.47 -4.16
N LYS A 7 27.77 -16.30 -3.77
CA LYS A 7 26.85 -17.41 -3.54
C LYS A 7 25.77 -17.39 -4.61
N CYS A 8 25.52 -18.52 -5.24
CA CYS A 8 24.44 -18.61 -6.22
C CYS A 8 23.10 -18.37 -5.51
N THR A 9 22.32 -17.39 -5.97
CA THR A 9 21.01 -17.05 -5.40
C THR A 9 19.96 -18.13 -5.60
N GLN A 10 20.19 -19.06 -6.54
CA GLN A 10 19.24 -20.10 -6.91
C GLN A 10 19.49 -21.43 -6.18
N CYS A 11 20.75 -21.85 -6.06
CA CYS A 11 21.08 -23.14 -5.43
C CYS A 11 21.90 -23.01 -4.13
N GLY A 12 22.36 -21.81 -3.79
CA GLY A 12 23.17 -21.58 -2.59
C GLY A 12 24.60 -22.09 -2.67
N ALA A 13 25.06 -22.58 -3.82
CA ALA A 13 26.44 -23.02 -4.00
C ALA A 13 27.41 -21.83 -3.98
N ASN A 14 28.61 -22.05 -3.44
CA ASN A 14 29.70 -21.08 -3.52
C ASN A 14 30.27 -21.11 -4.94
N ILE A 15 30.29 -19.96 -5.61
CA ILE A 15 30.81 -19.78 -6.96
C ILE A 15 31.85 -18.67 -6.94
N GLU A 16 32.83 -18.76 -7.83
CA GLU A 16 33.80 -17.69 -8.04
C GLU A 16 33.35 -16.85 -9.23
N VAL A 17 33.22 -15.54 -9.02
CA VAL A 17 32.67 -14.61 -10.01
C VAL A 17 33.77 -13.68 -10.48
N ASP A 18 33.93 -13.59 -11.80
CA ASP A 18 34.81 -12.63 -12.43
C ASP A 18 34.12 -11.27 -12.52
N GLU A 19 34.60 -10.29 -11.75
CA GLU A 19 34.12 -8.91 -11.72
C GLU A 19 34.25 -8.18 -13.07
N THR A 20 34.98 -8.73 -14.04
CA THR A 20 35.11 -8.15 -15.38
C THR A 20 34.02 -8.59 -16.35
N ARG A 21 33.25 -9.63 -16.01
CA ARG A 21 32.18 -10.17 -16.86
C ARG A 21 30.83 -9.85 -16.27
N GLU A 22 29.94 -9.27 -17.06
CA GLU A 22 28.61 -8.79 -16.63
C GLU A 22 27.63 -9.94 -16.33
N ALA A 23 27.90 -11.14 -16.82
CA ALA A 23 27.10 -12.34 -16.54
C ALA A 23 27.97 -13.60 -16.54
N GLY A 24 27.53 -14.60 -15.78
CA GLY A 24 28.15 -15.92 -15.69
C GLY A 24 27.10 -17.02 -15.58
N ILE A 25 27.51 -18.27 -15.73
CA ILE A 25 26.64 -19.45 -15.53
C ILE A 25 27.15 -20.21 -14.31
N CYS A 26 26.25 -20.51 -13.38
CA CYS A 26 26.58 -21.33 -12.22
C CYS A 26 26.88 -22.76 -12.68
N GLN A 27 28.10 -23.25 -12.42
CA GLN A 27 28.51 -24.60 -12.82
C GLN A 27 27.79 -25.71 -12.05
N TYR A 28 27.13 -25.37 -10.92
CA TYR A 28 26.42 -26.34 -10.08
C TYR A 28 24.97 -26.55 -10.49
N CYS A 29 24.24 -25.49 -10.86
CA CYS A 29 22.81 -25.58 -11.22
C CYS A 29 22.51 -25.19 -12.68
N GLY A 30 23.50 -24.70 -13.43
CA GLY A 30 23.34 -24.24 -14.80
C GLY A 30 22.59 -22.91 -14.93
N THR A 31 22.19 -22.28 -13.83
CA THR A 31 21.48 -21.00 -13.88
C THR A 31 22.44 -19.86 -14.22
N ALA A 32 22.07 -19.05 -15.21
CA ALA A 32 22.76 -17.80 -15.50
C ALA A 32 22.55 -16.80 -14.36
N PHE A 33 23.61 -16.10 -13.96
CA PHE A 33 23.59 -15.03 -12.98
C PHE A 33 24.24 -13.79 -13.58
N ILE A 34 23.72 -12.61 -13.23
CA ILE A 34 24.28 -11.32 -13.64
C ILE A 34 25.18 -10.86 -12.49
N THR A 35 26.40 -10.45 -12.81
CA THR A 35 27.31 -9.89 -11.81
C THR A 35 26.93 -8.43 -11.61
N GLU A 36 26.80 -7.98 -10.36
CA GLU A 36 26.34 -6.63 -10.06
C GLU A 36 27.43 -5.58 -10.38
N LYS A 37 27.59 -5.25 -11.68
CA LYS A 37 28.24 -4.02 -12.16
C LYS A 37 27.27 -2.92 -12.58
N ALA A 38 26.01 -3.03 -12.17
CA ALA A 38 25.01 -1.98 -12.33
C ALA A 38 24.10 -1.89 -11.10
N ILE A 39 24.65 -1.49 -9.95
CA ILE A 39 23.84 -0.95 -8.84
C ILE A 39 24.17 0.53 -8.68
N CYS A 40 23.63 1.34 -9.57
CA CYS A 40 23.42 2.76 -9.31
C CYS A 40 22.02 3.18 -9.77
N ASN A 41 20.98 2.35 -9.55
CA ASN A 41 19.61 2.83 -9.41
C ASN A 41 18.64 1.74 -8.93
N TYR A 42 18.83 1.21 -7.72
CA TYR A 42 17.72 0.53 -7.03
C TYR A 42 17.32 1.31 -5.78
N ASN A 43 17.00 2.59 -5.98
CA ASN A 43 16.05 3.25 -5.10
C ASN A 43 14.70 2.67 -5.48
N VAL A 44 14.16 1.76 -4.67
CA VAL A 44 12.76 1.33 -4.80
C VAL A 44 11.91 2.54 -4.46
N THR A 45 11.69 3.39 -5.45
CA THR A 45 10.62 4.37 -5.41
C THR A 45 9.34 3.55 -5.54
N VAL A 46 8.61 3.45 -4.44
CA VAL A 46 7.18 3.12 -4.50
C VAL A 46 6.57 4.19 -5.40
N VAL A 47 6.34 3.86 -6.66
CA VAL A 47 5.65 4.75 -7.61
C VAL A 47 4.18 4.74 -7.20
N ASN A 48 3.84 5.53 -6.19
CA ASN A 48 2.54 6.19 -6.25
C ASN A 48 2.59 7.05 -7.51
N ASN A 49 1.76 6.75 -8.49
CA ASN A 49 1.66 7.44 -9.78
C ASN A 49 1.15 8.87 -9.60
N ASN A 50 1.92 9.68 -8.89
CA ASN A 50 1.75 11.12 -8.79
C ASN A 50 2.96 11.69 -9.53
N ASP A 51 2.74 12.04 -10.79
CA ASP A 51 3.73 12.75 -11.59
C ASP A 51 3.92 14.14 -10.98
N PHE A 52 5.02 14.33 -10.24
CA PHE A 52 5.36 15.59 -9.57
C PHE A 52 6.30 16.47 -10.40
N ASN A 53 6.48 16.16 -11.69
CA ASN A 53 7.39 16.93 -12.54
C ASN A 53 6.86 18.36 -12.74
N GLY A 54 7.45 19.33 -12.02
CA GLY A 54 6.99 20.72 -11.95
C GLY A 54 6.10 21.06 -10.75
N ALA A 55 5.87 20.13 -9.82
CA ALA A 55 5.11 20.37 -8.61
C ALA A 55 5.96 21.06 -7.53
N VAL A 56 5.44 22.14 -6.95
CA VAL A 56 6.01 22.75 -5.74
C VAL A 56 5.54 21.92 -4.55
N VAL A 57 6.44 21.12 -3.96
CA VAL A 57 6.16 20.38 -2.73
C VAL A 57 6.19 21.36 -1.56
N ASN A 58 5.01 21.85 -1.18
CA ASN A 58 4.86 22.65 0.03
C ASN A 58 4.66 21.70 1.22
N VAL A 59 5.74 21.39 1.94
CA VAL A 59 5.67 20.62 3.18
C VAL A 59 5.11 21.53 4.27
N ASN A 60 3.78 21.66 4.30
CA ASN A 60 3.13 22.31 5.43
C ASN A 60 3.23 21.36 6.62
N ASN A 61 3.90 21.79 7.70
CA ASN A 61 3.90 21.09 9.00
C ASN A 61 2.52 21.19 9.70
N SER A 62 1.45 21.40 8.95
CA SER A 62 0.08 21.42 9.42
C SER A 62 -0.48 20.01 9.31
N VAL A 63 -1.08 19.53 10.40
CA VAL A 63 -1.85 18.29 10.39
C VAL A 63 -2.98 18.43 9.36
N ASP A 64 -2.98 17.56 8.35
CA ASP A 64 -4.06 17.49 7.37
C ASP A 64 -5.25 16.75 7.99
N ILE A 65 -6.23 17.52 8.47
CA ILE A 65 -7.42 16.99 9.13
C ILE A 65 -8.28 16.16 8.17
N ASP A 66 -8.28 16.48 6.88
CA ASP A 66 -9.02 15.71 5.87
C ASP A 66 -8.39 14.33 5.64
N ALA A 67 -7.06 14.26 5.64
CA ALA A 67 -6.35 12.97 5.62
C ALA A 67 -6.67 12.10 6.86
N LEU A 68 -6.77 12.71 8.05
CA LEU A 68 -7.17 12.01 9.26
C LEU A 68 -8.62 11.52 9.19
N ILE A 69 -9.55 12.33 8.67
CA ILE A 69 -10.96 11.95 8.50
C ILE A 69 -11.08 10.77 7.53
N ASN A 70 -10.34 10.78 6.42
CA ASN A 70 -10.34 9.67 5.47
C ASN A 70 -9.79 8.38 6.08
N SER A 71 -8.76 8.49 6.93
CA SER A 71 -8.20 7.36 7.67
C SER A 71 -9.20 6.80 8.68
N ALA A 72 -9.85 7.67 9.46
CA ALA A 72 -10.92 7.29 10.38
C ALA A 72 -12.09 6.63 9.65
N ARG A 73 -12.53 7.16 8.50
CA ARG A 73 -13.59 6.59 7.67
C ARG A 73 -13.29 5.14 7.30
N LYS A 74 -12.08 4.89 6.81
CA LYS A 74 -11.63 3.56 6.40
C LYS A 74 -11.68 2.57 7.55
N GLU A 75 -11.11 2.92 8.70
CA GLU A 75 -11.10 2.02 9.86
C GLU A 75 -12.51 1.74 10.40
N LEU A 76 -13.40 2.74 10.38
CA LEU A 76 -14.80 2.57 10.78
C LEU A 76 -15.57 1.63 9.85
N VAL A 77 -15.35 1.72 8.53
CA VAL A 77 -15.92 0.76 7.55
C VAL A 77 -15.37 -0.64 7.78
N LEU A 78 -14.07 -0.76 8.10
CA LEU A 78 -13.42 -2.02 8.45
C LEU A 78 -13.80 -2.55 9.86
N ARG A 79 -14.66 -1.84 10.60
CA ARG A 79 -15.04 -2.15 11.99
C ARG A 79 -13.85 -2.21 12.97
N ASN A 80 -12.75 -1.55 12.63
CA ASN A 80 -11.57 -1.45 13.47
C ASN A 80 -11.66 -0.19 14.36
N PHE A 81 -12.45 -0.30 15.42
CA PHE A 81 -12.76 0.83 16.29
C PHE A 81 -11.56 1.33 17.09
N GLU A 82 -10.57 0.48 17.35
CA GLU A 82 -9.37 0.85 18.10
C GLU A 82 -8.55 1.89 17.31
N ASN A 83 -8.25 1.60 16.04
CA ASN A 83 -7.54 2.53 15.17
C ASN A 83 -8.40 3.75 14.82
N ALA A 84 -9.70 3.56 14.59
CA ALA A 84 -10.62 4.68 14.33
C ALA A 84 -10.57 5.70 15.48
N ASN A 85 -10.60 5.24 16.74
CA ASN A 85 -10.55 6.12 17.90
C ASN A 85 -9.27 6.96 17.98
N ILE A 86 -8.12 6.41 17.56
CA ILE A 86 -6.86 7.16 17.51
C ILE A 86 -6.98 8.35 16.56
N TYR A 87 -7.50 8.12 15.35
CA TYR A 87 -7.68 9.19 14.37
C TYR A 87 -8.73 10.21 14.80
N LEU A 88 -9.83 9.78 15.42
CA LEU A 88 -10.87 10.66 15.93
C LEU A 88 -10.37 11.55 17.08
N ASP A 89 -9.53 11.01 17.97
CA ASP A 89 -8.92 11.80 19.05
C ASP A 89 -7.91 12.83 18.51
N GLU A 90 -7.13 12.45 17.50
CA GLU A 90 -6.20 13.34 16.80
C GLU A 90 -6.93 14.50 16.10
N ILE A 91 -8.08 14.24 15.47
CA ILE A 91 -8.94 15.27 14.88
C ILE A 91 -9.43 16.25 15.95
N ARG A 92 -9.88 15.75 17.10
CA ARG A 92 -10.36 16.59 18.20
C ARG A 92 -9.26 17.46 18.81
N LYS A 93 -8.03 16.95 18.88
CA LYS A 93 -6.87 17.70 19.41
C LYS A 93 -6.41 18.81 18.47
N ASN A 94 -6.48 18.57 17.15
CA ASN A 94 -5.92 19.48 16.15
C ASN A 94 -6.96 20.38 15.47
N CYS A 95 -8.26 20.23 15.78
CA CYS A 95 -9.34 21.02 15.17
C CYS A 95 -10.43 21.36 16.20
N GLU A 96 -10.70 22.67 16.39
CA GLU A 96 -11.76 23.17 17.29
C GLU A 96 -13.15 22.66 16.87
N ASP A 97 -13.40 22.60 15.56
CA ASP A 97 -14.63 22.05 14.96
C ASP A 97 -14.60 20.51 14.79
N GLY A 98 -13.60 19.83 15.37
CA GLY A 98 -13.38 18.40 15.18
C GLY A 98 -14.62 17.55 15.51
N THR A 99 -15.37 17.91 16.55
CA THR A 99 -16.60 17.20 16.94
C THR A 99 -17.70 17.27 15.86
N GLN A 100 -17.85 18.41 15.17
CA GLN A 100 -18.84 18.54 14.10
C GLN A 100 -18.46 17.68 12.89
N ARG A 101 -17.18 17.67 12.52
CA ARG A 101 -16.67 16.86 11.41
C ARG A 101 -16.80 15.35 11.69
N ILE A 102 -16.55 14.94 12.93
CA ILE A 102 -16.75 13.56 13.38
C ILE A 102 -18.23 13.16 13.30
N SER A 103 -19.15 14.04 13.70
CA SER A 103 -20.60 13.79 13.59
C SER A 103 -21.06 13.65 12.15
N GLN A 104 -20.53 14.45 11.23
CA GLN A 104 -20.80 14.34 9.80
C GLN A 104 -20.29 13.01 9.25
N LEU A 105 -19.05 12.64 9.59
CA LEU A 105 -18.44 11.38 9.20
C LEU A 105 -19.31 10.16 9.60
N PHE A 106 -19.80 10.13 10.84
CA PHE A 106 -20.67 9.04 11.28
C PHE A 106 -22.01 9.01 10.54
N SER A 107 -22.57 10.17 10.23
CA SER A 107 -23.81 10.27 9.46
C SER A 107 -23.62 9.74 8.03
N GLU A 108 -22.49 10.06 7.38
CA GLU A 108 -22.15 9.53 6.05
C GLU A 108 -21.91 8.02 6.05
N ILE A 109 -21.22 7.49 7.06
CA ILE A 109 -20.95 6.04 7.17
C ILE A 109 -22.25 5.26 7.43
N GLY A 110 -23.18 5.80 8.22
CA GLY A 110 -24.49 5.20 8.41
C GLY A 110 -25.26 5.05 7.08
N VAL A 111 -25.19 6.07 6.22
CA VAL A 111 -25.79 6.01 4.87
C VAL A 111 -25.10 4.96 3.99
N LEU A 112 -23.77 4.80 4.09
CA LEU A 112 -23.04 3.76 3.35
C LEU A 112 -23.41 2.35 3.80
N GLN A 113 -23.53 2.10 5.10
CA GLN A 113 -23.95 0.80 5.63
C GLN A 113 -25.35 0.43 5.17
N TRP A 114 -26.30 1.38 5.19
CA TRP A 114 -27.64 1.16 4.66
C TRP A 114 -27.66 0.93 3.14
N ALA A 115 -26.78 1.58 2.38
CA ALA A 115 -26.64 1.36 0.95
C ALA A 115 -26.07 -0.04 0.63
N GLU A 116 -25.09 -0.52 1.40
CA GLU A 116 -24.55 -1.88 1.27
C GLU A 116 -25.59 -2.95 1.58
N GLU A 117 -26.40 -2.76 2.63
CA GLU A 117 -27.52 -3.65 2.97
C GLU A 117 -28.56 -3.69 1.85
N ALA A 118 -28.95 -2.52 1.31
CA ALA A 118 -29.90 -2.43 0.20
C ALA A 118 -29.40 -3.08 -1.10
N TRP A 119 -28.10 -2.95 -1.42
CA TRP A 119 -27.47 -3.62 -2.55
C TRP A 119 -27.41 -5.14 -2.38
N ARG A 120 -27.06 -5.60 -1.17
CA ARG A 120 -26.97 -7.03 -0.84
C ARG A 120 -28.33 -7.73 -0.96
N ASP A 121 -29.41 -7.07 -0.55
CA ASP A 121 -30.78 -7.58 -0.72
C ASP A 121 -31.20 -7.63 -2.19
N SER A 122 -30.72 -6.69 -3.01
CA SER A 122 -30.94 -6.70 -4.46
C SER A 122 -30.21 -7.87 -5.16
N GLU A 123 -28.97 -8.16 -4.77
CA GLU A 123 -28.24 -9.35 -5.28
C GLU A 123 -28.85 -10.68 -4.82
N LEU A 124 -29.32 -10.76 -3.56
CA LEU A 124 -29.96 -11.96 -3.04
C LEU A 124 -31.27 -12.27 -3.77
N SER A 125 -32.05 -11.23 -4.08
CA SER A 125 -33.32 -11.35 -4.82
C SER A 125 -33.14 -11.67 -6.31
N LEU A 126 -31.95 -11.42 -6.89
CA LEU A 126 -31.58 -11.90 -8.23
C LEU A 126 -31.15 -13.38 -8.23
N LYS A 127 -30.48 -13.84 -7.17
CA LYS A 127 -30.05 -15.25 -7.04
C LYS A 127 -31.22 -16.22 -6.81
N THR A 128 -32.26 -15.81 -6.08
CA THR A 128 -33.45 -16.65 -5.86
C THR A 128 -34.33 -16.78 -7.11
N LYS A 129 -34.38 -15.78 -7.99
CA LYS A 129 -35.13 -15.85 -9.26
C LYS A 129 -34.52 -16.80 -10.30
N ASN A 130 -33.23 -17.13 -10.18
CA ASN A 130 -32.52 -18.01 -11.12
C ASN A 130 -32.41 -19.47 -10.62
N ALA A 131 -32.99 -19.80 -9.46
CA ALA A 131 -32.96 -21.14 -8.88
C ALA A 131 -34.24 -21.96 -9.15
N ASP A 132 -35.30 -21.32 -9.66
CA ASP A 132 -36.60 -21.95 -9.95
C ASP A 132 -36.90 -22.06 -11.47
N GLY A 133 -35.87 -22.05 -12.32
CA GLY A 133 -35.97 -22.16 -13.79
C GLY A 133 -35.38 -23.44 -14.34
#